data_AF-A0A7X6TIB8-F1
#
_entry.id   AF-A0A7X6TIB8-F1
#
_cell.length_a   1.000
_cell.length_b   1.000
_cell.length_c   1.000
_cell.angle_alpha   90.00
_cell.angle_beta   90.00
_cell.angle_gamma   90.00
#
_symmetry.space_group_name_H-M   'P 1'
#
loop_
_entity.id
_entity.type
_entity.pdbx_description
1 polymer ?
#
loop_
_entity_poly.entity_id
_entity_poly.type
_entity_poly.pdbx_seq_one_letter_code
_entity_poly.pdbx_strand_id
1 'polypeptide(L)'
;MSAKVKIIERKGASLAEKVYLVEVFKGMATTFSHFIRNFLDTSKLYIRHYPELKPEITARWRGRHRLTRHEDGSMKCVACFMCQTNCPAKC
;
A
#
# COMPACT_ATOMS: atom_id res chain seq x y z
N MET A 1 -2.24 -21.71 -33.99
CA MET A 1 -1.01 -22.08 -33.27
C MET A 1 -1.44 -22.93 -32.07
N SER A 2 -1.15 -24.24 -32.08
CA SER A 2 -1.58 -25.14 -31.00
C SER A 2 -0.60 -25.03 -29.84
N ALA A 3 -1.07 -24.60 -28.67
CA ALA A 3 -0.24 -24.53 -27.47
C ALA A 3 0.17 -25.95 -27.05
N LYS A 4 1.47 -26.18 -26.85
CA LYS A 4 2.03 -27.46 -26.44
C LYS A 4 1.80 -27.62 -24.93
N VAL A 5 0.74 -28.33 -24.54
CA VAL A 5 0.42 -28.57 -23.12
C VAL A 5 1.38 -29.63 -22.58
N LYS A 6 2.29 -29.22 -21.69
CA LYS A 6 3.16 -30.12 -20.94
C LYS A 6 2.46 -30.50 -19.65
N ILE A 7 1.93 -31.71 -19.58
CA ILE A 7 1.37 -32.26 -18.35
C ILE A 7 2.54 -32.59 -17.42
N ILE A 8 2.63 -31.89 -16.29
CA ILE A 8 3.66 -32.09 -15.28
C ILE A 8 3.07 -33.03 -14.24
N GLU A 9 3.76 -34.13 -13.94
CA GLU A 9 3.36 -35.03 -12.88
C GLU A 9 3.41 -34.31 -11.52
N ARG A 10 2.38 -34.52 -10.70
CA ARG A 10 2.37 -34.05 -9.32
C ARG A 10 3.44 -34.78 -8.52
N LYS A 11 4.58 -34.14 -8.27
CA LYS A 11 5.54 -34.58 -7.25
C LYS A 11 4.89 -34.40 -5.87
N GLY A 12 4.97 -35.43 -5.02
CA GLY A 12 4.27 -35.48 -3.73
C GLY A 12 3.76 -36.86 -3.35
N ALA A 13 4.53 -37.93 -3.59
CA ALA A 13 4.07 -39.31 -3.34
C ALA A 13 4.23 -39.72 -1.86
N SER A 14 5.08 -39.02 -1.10
CA SER A 14 5.35 -39.35 0.30
C SER A 14 4.29 -38.75 1.24
N LEU A 15 4.00 -39.44 2.34
CA LEU A 15 3.13 -38.91 3.41
C LEU A 15 3.67 -37.59 3.98
N ALA A 16 4.99 -37.43 4.05
CA ALA A 16 5.63 -36.21 4.55
C ALA A 16 5.30 -34.97 3.70
N GLU A 17 5.28 -35.10 2.37
CA GLU A 17 4.93 -34.00 1.45
C GLU A 17 3.42 -33.68 1.47
N LYS A 18 2.56 -34.65 1.83
CA LYS A 18 1.10 -34.44 1.91
C LYS A 18 0.65 -33.75 3.19
N VAL A 19 1.40 -33.94 4.29
CA VAL A 19 1.06 -33.37 5.60
C VAL A 19 1.59 -31.92 5.72
N TYR A 20 2.42 -31.44 4.79
CA TYR A 20 2.91 -30.05 4.67
C TYR A 20 3.66 -29.51 5.89
N LEU A 21 4.05 -30.36 6.84
CA LEU A 21 4.66 -29.91 8.10
C LEU A 21 6.01 -29.23 7.87
N VAL A 22 6.82 -29.74 6.95
CA VAL A 22 8.15 -29.17 6.64
C VAL A 22 8.02 -27.75 6.10
N GLU A 23 7.05 -27.52 5.23
CA GLU A 23 6.75 -26.20 4.65
C GLU A 23 6.22 -25.24 5.71
N VAL A 24 5.35 -25.72 6.61
CA VAL A 24 4.82 -24.95 7.74
C VAL A 24 5.96 -24.53 8.68
N PHE A 25 6.85 -25.45 9.06
CA PHE A 25 8.03 -25.12 9.88
C PHE A 25 8.97 -24.14 9.19
N LYS A 26 9.18 -24.27 7.88
CA LYS A 26 9.98 -23.34 7.09
C LYS A 26 9.38 -21.93 7.07
N GLY A 27 8.06 -21.83 6.92
CA GLY A 27 7.33 -20.57 7.01
C GLY A 27 7.47 -19.94 8.39
N MET A 28 7.21 -20.71 9.45
CA MET A 28 7.33 -20.25 10.83
C MET A 28 8.76 -19.80 11.17
N ALA A 29 9.78 -20.55 10.75
CA ALA A 29 11.18 -20.18 10.96
C ALA A 29 11.52 -18.83 10.31
N THR A 30 10.96 -18.56 9.13
CA THR A 30 11.15 -17.28 8.44
C THR A 30 10.50 -16.13 9.23
N THR A 31 9.25 -16.30 9.66
CA THR A 31 8.53 -15.32 10.49
C THR A 31 9.26 -15.06 11.81
N PHE A 32 9.70 -16.11 12.49
CA PHE A 32 10.43 -16.00 13.76
C PHE A 32 11.80 -15.33 13.56
N SER A 33 12.48 -15.58 12.43
CA SER A 33 13.72 -14.89 12.07
C SER A 33 13.50 -13.39 11.90
N HIS A 34 12.45 -12.97 11.19
CA HIS A 34 12.09 -11.56 11.08
C HIS A 34 11.72 -10.95 12.44
N PHE A 35 10.97 -11.66 13.27
CA PHE A 35 10.63 -11.22 14.62
C PHE A 35 11.88 -10.97 15.47
N ILE A 36 12.78 -11.96 15.56
CA ILE A 36 14.03 -11.82 16.35
C ILE A 36 14.89 -10.67 15.82
N ARG A 37 15.04 -10.55 14.48
CA ARG A 37 15.82 -9.47 13.87
C ARG A 37 15.26 -8.08 14.22
N ASN A 38 13.95 -7.91 14.16
CA ASN A 38 13.30 -6.64 14.47
C ASN A 38 13.23 -6.36 15.98
N PHE A 39 13.19 -7.40 16.81
CA PHE A 39 13.19 -7.28 18.27
C PHE A 39 14.57 -6.85 18.81
N LEU A 40 15.65 -7.37 18.24
CA LEU A 40 17.01 -7.00 18.61
C LEU A 40 17.46 -5.66 18.00
N ASP A 41 16.94 -5.33 16.82
CA ASP A 41 17.29 -4.11 16.07
C ASP A 41 16.04 -3.44 15.48
N THR A 42 15.51 -2.46 16.22
CA THR A 42 14.34 -1.67 15.84
C THR A 42 14.61 -0.70 14.68
N SER A 43 15.88 -0.43 14.33
CA SER A 43 16.23 0.56 13.29
C SER A 43 15.75 0.18 11.89
N LYS A 44 15.55 -1.12 11.63
CA LYS A 44 15.04 -1.64 10.37
C LYS A 44 13.52 -1.51 10.21
N LEU A 45 12.81 -1.14 11.27
CA LEU A 45 11.37 -0.96 11.21
C LEU A 45 11.05 0.37 10.54
N TYR A 46 10.19 0.31 9.52
CA TYR A 46 9.67 1.50 8.87
C TYR A 46 8.51 2.10 9.69
N ILE A 47 8.85 2.65 10.86
CA ILE A 47 7.90 3.31 11.76
C ILE A 47 8.11 4.81 11.66
N ARG A 48 7.03 5.55 11.43
CA ARG A 48 6.99 7.00 11.59
C ARG A 48 6.14 7.33 12.81
N HIS A 49 6.74 7.94 13.83
CA HIS A 49 6.02 8.39 15.02
C HIS A 49 5.17 9.60 14.65
N TYR A 50 3.87 9.40 14.48
CA TYR A 50 2.92 10.50 14.24
C TYR A 50 2.35 10.94 15.59
N PRO A 51 2.25 12.25 15.89
CA PRO A 51 2.33 13.40 14.97
C PRO A 51 3.71 14.02 14.73
N GLU A 52 4.75 13.57 15.43
CA GLU A 52 6.09 14.19 15.44
C GLU A 52 6.78 14.14 14.08
N LEU A 53 6.68 13.00 13.39
CA LEU A 53 7.27 12.73 12.08
C LEU A 53 6.16 12.55 11.04
N LYS A 54 5.87 13.62 10.30
CA LYS A 54 4.88 13.59 9.21
C LYS A 54 5.44 12.93 7.96
N PRO A 55 4.59 12.29 7.14
CA PRO A 55 5.02 11.77 5.84
C PRO A 55 5.41 12.92 4.90
N GLU A 56 6.28 12.62 3.94
CA GLU A 56 6.60 13.53 2.85
C GLU A 56 5.38 13.67 1.93
N ILE A 57 4.82 14.88 1.86
CA ILE A 57 3.65 15.17 1.02
C ILE A 57 4.14 15.89 -0.24
N THR A 58 3.86 15.31 -1.40
CA THR A 58 4.23 15.93 -2.69
C THR A 58 3.42 17.21 -2.94
N ALA A 59 3.99 18.14 -3.73
CA ALA A 59 3.32 19.40 -4.09
C ALA A 59 1.99 19.21 -4.84
N ARG A 60 1.75 18.04 -5.45
CA ARG A 60 0.52 17.70 -6.18
C ARG A 60 -0.50 16.93 -5.35
N TRP A 61 -0.27 16.79 -4.04
CA TRP A 61 -1.20 16.09 -3.17
C TRP A 61 -2.55 16.83 -3.09
N ARG A 62 -3.64 16.07 -3.30
CA ARG A 62 -5.01 16.59 -3.25
C ARG A 62 -5.57 16.43 -1.83
N GLY A 63 -5.56 17.52 -1.08
CA GLY A 63 -6.09 17.58 0.29
C GLY A 63 -7.50 18.18 0.35
N ARG A 64 -7.74 18.99 1.39
CA ARG A 64 -9.02 19.68 1.60
C ARG A 64 -9.23 20.79 0.58
N HIS A 65 -10.39 20.81 -0.07
CA HIS A 65 -10.82 21.90 -0.95
C HIS A 65 -10.88 23.22 -0.16
N ARG A 66 -10.28 24.27 -0.72
CA ARG A 66 -10.32 25.63 -0.17
C ARG A 66 -10.49 26.64 -1.28
N LEU A 67 -11.27 27.70 -1.03
CA LEU A 67 -11.33 28.85 -1.93
C LEU A 67 -10.06 29.69 -1.73
N THR A 68 -9.45 30.10 -2.84
CA THR A 68 -8.26 30.97 -2.82
C THR A 68 -8.67 32.43 -3.01
N ARG A 69 -7.81 33.34 -2.57
CA ARG A 69 -7.97 34.79 -2.72
C ARG A 69 -6.96 35.34 -3.72
N HIS A 70 -7.28 36.46 -4.34
CA HIS A 70 -6.35 37.29 -5.11
C HIS A 70 -5.38 38.02 -4.15
N GLU A 71 -4.36 38.69 -4.70
CA GLU A 71 -3.36 39.44 -3.92
C GLU A 71 -3.97 40.61 -3.13
N ASP A 72 -5.07 41.18 -3.64
CA ASP A 72 -5.88 42.22 -2.99
C ASP A 72 -6.78 41.68 -1.86
N GLY A 73 -6.80 40.36 -1.63
CA GLY A 73 -7.63 39.70 -0.62
C GLY A 73 -9.06 39.37 -1.08
N SER A 74 -9.47 39.75 -2.29
CA SER A 74 -10.77 39.37 -2.86
C SER A 74 -10.84 37.87 -3.18
N MET A 75 -12.03 37.29 -3.18
CA MET A 75 -12.21 35.86 -3.46
C MET A 75 -12.07 35.57 -4.96
N LYS A 76 -11.33 34.52 -5.35
CA LYS A 76 -11.18 34.15 -6.78
C LYS A 76 -12.44 33.53 -7.41
N CYS A 77 -13.41 33.15 -6.60
CA CYS A 77 -14.65 32.54 -7.09
C CYS A 77 -15.57 33.60 -7.67
N VAL A 78 -15.94 33.46 -8.95
CA VAL A 78 -16.88 34.35 -9.65
C VAL A 78 -18.27 33.74 -9.83
N ALA A 79 -18.57 32.65 -9.12
CA ALA A 79 -19.81 31.90 -9.25
C ALA A 79 -20.14 31.45 -10.69
N CYS A 80 -19.13 31.03 -11.47
CA CYS A 80 -19.34 30.51 -12.84
C CYS A 80 -19.94 29.10 -12.89
N PHE A 81 -20.11 28.44 -11.74
CA PHE A 81 -20.61 27.06 -11.60
C PHE A 81 -19.82 25.94 -12.31
N MET A 82 -18.71 26.25 -12.98
CA MET A 82 -17.88 25.24 -13.68
C MET A 82 -17.39 24.11 -12.76
N CYS A 83 -16.99 24.45 -11.53
CA CYS A 83 -16.55 23.45 -10.55
C CYS A 83 -17.67 22.47 -10.16
N GLN A 84 -18.92 22.97 -10.07
CA GLN A 84 -20.09 22.14 -9.76
C GLN A 84 -20.44 21.24 -10.95
N THR A 85 -20.47 21.81 -12.16
CA THR A 85 -20.76 21.05 -13.40
C THR A 85 -19.74 19.93 -13.64
N ASN A 86 -18.45 20.17 -13.37
CA ASN A 86 -17.39 19.20 -13.57
C ASN A 86 -17.25 18.19 -12.41
N CYS A 87 -17.94 18.38 -11.29
CA CYS A 87 -17.78 17.51 -10.13
C CYS A 87 -18.35 16.10 -10.43
N PRO A 88 -17.51 15.04 -10.45
CA PRO A 88 -17.99 13.70 -10.77
C PRO A 88 -18.94 13.14 -9.70
N ALA A 89 -18.81 13.61 -8.45
CA ALA A 89 -19.64 13.21 -7.34
C ALA A 89 -20.99 13.96 -7.29
N LYS A 90 -21.21 14.98 -8.13
CA LYS A 90 -22.42 15.83 -8.14
C LYS A 90 -22.88 16.24 -6.74
N CYS A 91 -21.91 16.67 -5.92
CA CYS A 91 -22.14 17.13 -4.55
C CYS A 91 -23.03 18.37 -4.48
#